data_AF-A0A250VCE2-F1
#
_entry.id   AF-A0A250VCE2-F1
#
_cell.length_a   1.000
_cell.length_b   1.000
_cell.length_c   1.000
_cell.angle_alpha   90.00
_cell.angle_beta   90.00
_cell.angle_gamma   90.00
#
_symmetry.space_group_name_H-M   'P 1'
#
loop_
_entity.id
_entity.type
_entity.pdbx_description
1 polymer ?
#
loop_
_entity_poly.entity_id
_entity_poly.type
_entity_poly.pdbx_seq_one_letter_code
_entity_poly.pdbx_strand_id
1 'polypeptide(L)'
;MGERTTWRPFLEQWSAEWIAGHDPDKDAPLAQEVVRDAWLGFAPASEAEVAAAEARLGRRLPPSLREFLLVTNGWRDAGNFIYRLAGAAELEWLRDTDDRTWIEVWEDLAEDDVEEDEDGEEAFGVQEAKVLARCLRLSLEGDAAVMLLDPDDMDVDGEWAAYWLASWSGEGPERYGSFHDLMHRQWVSFHALRKPPGATRDHWDAEVERARCEALAGAVDGPLSVFAQAHEYGRERADVLSMQMKAMLGDWRGHIASLMWYRPGNDDLLLSPLFAAELLPLLVRQDQLAHPHDLRPLPRLKEHAPAPVRALVADYEARAAEPGFRLTFGGPEFDAAVHAVADRLAGQPAFQAPDEPPIRTGPIVVTLYAGGGPRPEPDPMSDPAKVRTARAGLCDEAWPELRAALRLWHPVCEDHIAPISLFADPVLAQLITSDRGRGILATPRGTGPGVP
;
A
#
# COMPACT_ATOMS: atom_id res chain seq x y z
N MET A 1 8.01 18.02 12.52
CA MET A 1 9.30 18.59 12.97
C MET A 1 9.91 17.58 13.92
N GLY A 2 10.41 16.48 13.37
CA GLY A 2 11.03 15.40 14.16
C GLY A 2 12.44 15.79 14.53
N GLU A 3 12.89 15.40 15.72
CA GLU A 3 14.30 15.50 16.09
C GLU A 3 15.13 14.80 15.01
N ARG A 4 16.01 15.55 14.33
CA ARG A 4 16.96 14.96 13.39
C ARG A 4 17.88 14.04 14.18
N THR A 5 17.81 12.73 13.91
CA THR A 5 18.74 11.76 14.51
C THR A 5 20.15 12.14 14.09
N THR A 6 21.10 12.12 15.03
CA THR A 6 22.51 12.35 14.73
C THR A 6 23.01 11.32 13.73
N TRP A 7 23.80 11.73 12.72
CA TRP A 7 24.26 10.86 11.64
C TRP A 7 24.94 9.56 12.09
N ARG A 8 25.82 9.62 13.09
CA ARG A 8 26.65 8.45 13.46
C ARG A 8 25.79 7.23 13.88
N PRO A 9 24.89 7.30 14.88
CA PRO A 9 24.00 6.18 15.21
C PRO A 9 23.16 5.66 14.04
N PHE A 10 22.58 6.56 13.23
CA PHE A 10 21.77 6.19 12.07
C PHE A 10 22.57 5.37 11.06
N LEU A 11 23.78 5.82 10.72
CA LEU A 11 24.66 5.15 9.78
C LEU A 11 25.26 3.85 10.33
N GLU A 12 25.48 3.75 11.64
CA GLU A 12 25.91 2.50 12.29
C GLU A 12 24.82 1.43 12.21
N GLN A 13 23.57 1.83 12.47
CA GLN A 13 22.42 0.94 12.31
C GLN A 13 22.25 0.50 10.85
N TRP A 14 22.30 1.43 9.89
CA TRP A 14 22.22 1.10 8.48
C TRP A 14 23.35 0.14 8.07
N SER A 15 24.60 0.40 8.47
CA SER A 15 25.72 -0.49 8.17
C SER A 15 25.50 -1.91 8.69
N ALA A 16 25.06 -2.04 9.95
CA ALA A 16 24.81 -3.35 10.55
C ALA A 16 23.70 -4.11 9.83
N GLU A 17 22.59 -3.45 9.49
CA GLU A 17 21.45 -4.06 8.81
C GLU A 17 21.76 -4.41 7.34
N TRP A 18 22.55 -3.59 6.65
CA TRP A 18 23.00 -3.88 5.28
C TRP A 18 23.89 -5.12 5.24
N ILE A 19 24.88 -5.20 6.13
CA ILE A 19 25.78 -6.35 6.22
C ILE A 19 25.00 -7.61 6.61
N ALA A 20 24.05 -7.52 7.55
CA ALA A 20 23.23 -8.65 7.97
C ALA A 20 22.24 -9.10 6.87
N GLY A 21 21.79 -8.19 6.02
CA GLY A 21 20.91 -8.45 4.88
C GLY A 21 21.63 -8.84 3.58
N HIS A 22 22.96 -8.97 3.59
CA HIS A 22 23.74 -9.37 2.42
C HIS A 22 23.48 -10.84 2.04
N ASP A 23 23.13 -11.07 0.77
CA ASP A 23 22.89 -12.38 0.19
C ASP A 23 24.03 -12.71 -0.79
N PRO A 24 25.00 -13.58 -0.43
CA PRO A 24 26.16 -13.85 -1.26
C PRO A 24 25.84 -14.57 -2.58
N ASP A 25 24.63 -15.13 -2.72
CA ASP A 25 24.19 -15.78 -3.96
C ASP A 25 23.59 -14.77 -4.96
N LYS A 26 23.17 -13.58 -4.49
CA LYS A 26 22.49 -12.56 -5.30
C LYS A 26 23.27 -11.25 -5.43
N ASP A 27 24.10 -10.93 -4.45
CA ASP A 27 24.79 -9.65 -4.36
C ASP A 27 26.26 -9.74 -4.78
N ALA A 28 26.81 -8.58 -5.19
CA ALA A 28 28.25 -8.43 -5.30
C ALA A 28 28.93 -8.54 -3.92
N PRO A 29 30.15 -9.11 -3.83
CA PRO A 29 30.86 -9.25 -2.56
C PRO A 29 31.08 -7.91 -1.86
N LEU A 30 30.79 -7.86 -0.56
CA LEU A 30 31.10 -6.69 0.27
C LEU A 30 32.62 -6.42 0.30
N ALA A 31 33.00 -5.14 0.30
CA ALA A 31 34.39 -4.73 0.46
C ALA A 31 34.96 -5.25 1.79
N GLN A 32 36.23 -5.69 1.79
CA GLN A 32 36.86 -6.32 2.95
C GLN A 32 36.86 -5.41 4.20
N GLU A 33 37.05 -4.11 4.00
CA GLU A 33 37.00 -3.11 5.07
C GLU A 33 35.60 -2.92 5.66
N VAL A 34 34.54 -3.04 4.87
CA VAL A 34 33.15 -2.98 5.36
C VAL A 34 32.88 -4.14 6.31
N VAL A 35 33.30 -5.36 5.92
CA VAL A 35 33.14 -6.54 6.77
C VAL A 35 34.00 -6.45 8.03
N ARG A 36 35.24 -5.94 7.93
CA ARG A 36 36.15 -5.79 9.06
C ARG A 36 35.66 -4.78 10.09
N ASP A 37 35.20 -3.62 9.61
CA ASP A 37 34.90 -2.47 10.47
C ASP A 37 33.39 -2.37 10.80
N ALA A 38 32.56 -3.22 10.20
CA ALA A 38 31.11 -3.17 10.25
C ALA A 38 30.54 -1.78 9.88
N TRP A 39 31.15 -1.15 8.86
CA TRP A 39 30.92 0.24 8.50
C TRP A 39 30.92 0.41 6.98
N LEU A 40 29.81 0.91 6.41
CA LEU A 40 29.71 1.18 4.97
C LEU A 40 30.46 2.45 4.55
N GLY A 41 30.57 3.41 5.47
CA GLY A 41 31.19 4.69 5.21
C GLY A 41 32.71 4.63 5.01
N PHE A 42 33.27 5.79 4.78
CA PHE A 42 34.71 6.01 4.67
C PHE A 42 35.22 6.73 5.93
N ALA A 43 36.53 6.99 5.98
CA ALA A 43 37.09 7.84 7.03
C ALA A 43 36.40 9.23 7.01
N PRO A 44 36.17 9.87 8.17
CA PRO A 44 35.59 11.20 8.22
C PRO A 44 36.41 12.24 7.45
N ALA A 45 35.73 13.21 6.82
CA ALA A 45 36.39 14.38 6.27
C ALA A 45 36.81 15.32 7.41
N SER A 46 37.97 15.96 7.25
CA SER A 46 38.37 17.06 8.11
C SER A 46 37.60 18.35 7.75
N GLU A 47 37.46 19.24 8.72
CA GLU A 47 36.90 20.59 8.51
C GLU A 47 37.59 21.35 7.36
N ALA A 48 38.90 21.12 7.18
CA ALA A 48 39.68 21.73 6.11
C ALA A 48 39.31 21.17 4.72
N GLU A 49 39.07 19.86 4.61
CA GLU A 49 38.63 19.24 3.36
C GLU A 49 37.21 19.71 2.99
N VAL A 50 36.31 19.79 3.96
CA VAL A 50 34.95 20.30 3.73
C VAL A 50 34.97 21.77 3.34
N ALA A 51 35.76 22.62 4.03
CA ALA A 51 35.92 24.01 3.65
C ALA A 51 36.56 24.20 2.26
N ALA A 52 37.48 23.31 1.86
CA ALA A 52 38.05 23.30 0.52
C ALA A 52 37.00 22.94 -0.55
N ALA A 53 36.11 21.99 -0.26
CA ALA A 53 34.99 21.64 -1.12
C ALA A 53 34.04 22.84 -1.30
N GLU A 54 33.64 23.50 -0.21
CA GLU A 54 32.80 24.71 -0.25
C GLU A 54 33.45 25.84 -1.06
N ALA A 55 34.75 26.07 -0.87
CA ALA A 55 35.49 27.07 -1.62
C ALA A 55 35.54 26.75 -3.13
N ARG A 56 35.72 25.46 -3.48
CA ARG A 56 35.73 24.98 -4.86
C ARG A 56 34.35 25.09 -5.53
N LEU A 57 33.29 24.77 -4.81
CA LEU A 57 31.92 24.85 -5.30
C LEU A 57 31.37 26.29 -5.29
N GLY A 58 32.01 27.20 -4.55
CA GLY A 58 31.60 28.60 -4.42
C GLY A 58 30.37 28.82 -3.53
N ARG A 59 29.94 27.79 -2.79
CA ARG A 59 28.80 27.83 -1.86
C ARG A 59 29.12 27.02 -0.61
N ARG A 60 28.51 27.40 0.52
CA ARG A 60 28.51 26.56 1.72
C ARG A 60 27.60 25.37 1.51
N LEU A 61 28.02 24.19 1.94
CA LEU A 61 27.21 22.98 1.84
C LEU A 61 26.02 23.07 2.80
N PRO A 62 24.87 22.44 2.47
CA PRO A 62 23.74 22.40 3.39
C PRO A 62 24.13 21.68 4.69
N PRO A 63 23.59 22.10 5.85
CA PRO A 63 24.04 21.62 7.16
C PRO A 63 24.10 20.10 7.27
N SER A 64 23.06 19.39 6.81
CA SER A 64 23.01 17.93 6.90
C SER A 64 24.10 17.23 6.08
N LEU A 65 24.43 17.72 4.87
CA LEU A 65 25.54 17.16 4.07
C LEU A 65 26.90 17.49 4.70
N ARG A 66 27.07 18.69 5.25
CA ARG A 66 28.30 19.07 5.95
C ARG A 66 28.56 18.14 7.13
N GLU A 67 27.57 17.97 8.00
CA GLU A 67 27.65 17.09 9.17
C GLU A 67 27.89 15.63 8.78
N PHE A 68 27.26 15.17 7.70
CA PHE A 68 27.48 13.83 7.16
C PHE A 68 28.95 13.62 6.74
N LEU A 69 29.54 14.56 6.01
CA LEU A 69 30.94 14.47 5.57
C LEU A 69 31.92 14.43 6.75
N LEU A 70 31.63 15.15 7.83
CA LEU A 70 32.40 15.13 9.07
C LEU A 70 32.25 13.82 9.86
N VAL A 71 31.28 12.96 9.51
CA VAL A 71 31.12 11.60 10.04
C VAL A 71 31.70 10.56 9.06
N THR A 72 31.56 10.78 7.75
CA THR A 72 32.01 9.87 6.70
C THR A 72 32.25 10.62 5.40
N ASN A 73 33.45 10.54 4.84
CA ASN A 73 33.81 11.25 3.61
C ASN A 73 33.36 10.49 2.35
N GLY A 74 32.04 10.40 2.15
CA GLY A 74 31.39 9.54 1.15
C GLY A 74 30.70 8.35 1.80
N TRP A 75 30.01 7.53 1.01
CA TRP A 75 29.25 6.38 1.52
C TRP A 75 29.06 5.32 0.44
N ARG A 76 28.91 4.07 0.86
CA ARG A 76 28.62 2.94 -0.03
C ARG A 76 27.18 2.51 0.14
N ASP A 77 26.55 2.10 -0.95
CA ASP A 77 25.23 1.48 -0.92
C ASP A 77 24.17 2.38 -0.25
N ALA A 78 24.02 3.60 -0.77
CA ALA A 78 23.00 4.56 -0.36
C ALA A 78 21.61 4.16 -0.90
N GLY A 79 21.09 3.06 -0.38
CA GLY A 79 19.87 2.41 -0.85
C GLY A 79 20.20 1.30 -1.84
N ASN A 80 19.19 0.84 -2.57
CA ASN A 80 19.37 -0.32 -3.47
C ASN A 80 19.96 0.02 -4.84
N PHE A 81 19.94 1.31 -5.21
CA PHE A 81 20.23 1.74 -6.59
C PHE A 81 21.35 2.76 -6.68
N ILE A 82 21.99 3.13 -5.55
CA ILE A 82 23.11 4.07 -5.51
C ILE A 82 24.25 3.39 -4.76
N TYR A 83 25.28 3.00 -5.49
CA TYR A 83 26.37 2.18 -4.97
C TYR A 83 27.46 3.00 -4.29
N ARG A 84 27.63 4.28 -4.68
CA ARG A 84 28.60 5.16 -4.04
C ARG A 84 28.19 6.63 -4.05
N LEU A 85 28.28 7.26 -2.89
CA LEU A 85 28.21 8.72 -2.72
C LEU A 85 29.61 9.34 -2.68
N ALA A 86 29.70 10.54 -3.24
CA ALA A 86 30.90 11.36 -3.30
C ALA A 86 31.35 11.84 -1.92
N GLY A 87 32.67 11.84 -1.70
CA GLY A 87 33.29 12.59 -0.60
C GLY A 87 33.46 14.08 -0.94
N ALA A 88 33.94 14.87 0.02
CA ALA A 88 34.14 16.31 -0.08
C ALA A 88 34.98 16.73 -1.32
N ALA A 89 36.01 15.94 -1.65
CA ALA A 89 36.87 16.22 -2.81
C ALA A 89 36.20 15.86 -4.15
N GLU A 90 35.20 14.98 -4.15
CA GLU A 90 34.57 14.41 -5.35
C GLU A 90 33.22 15.09 -5.69
N LEU A 91 32.65 15.87 -4.76
CA LEU A 91 31.41 16.63 -5.01
C LEU A 91 31.61 17.61 -6.17
N GLU A 92 30.72 17.59 -7.15
CA GLU A 92 30.82 18.42 -8.36
C GLU A 92 29.43 18.75 -8.92
N TRP A 93 29.29 19.89 -9.59
CA TRP A 93 28.04 20.29 -10.24
C TRP A 93 27.72 19.34 -11.38
N LEU A 94 26.47 18.86 -11.50
CA LEU A 94 26.09 17.85 -12.48
C LEU A 94 26.50 18.23 -13.91
N ARG A 95 26.24 19.48 -14.29
CA ARG A 95 26.58 20.05 -15.61
C ARG A 95 28.08 20.02 -15.97
N ASP A 96 28.94 19.96 -14.96
CA ASP A 96 30.40 20.01 -15.11
C ASP A 96 31.00 18.58 -15.10
N THR A 97 30.16 17.54 -15.05
CA THR A 97 30.56 16.12 -15.04
C THR A 97 30.14 15.41 -16.33
N ASP A 98 30.69 14.21 -16.56
CA ASP A 98 30.26 13.33 -17.65
C ASP A 98 28.80 12.85 -17.50
N ASP A 99 28.21 12.98 -16.30
CA ASP A 99 26.80 12.68 -16.00
C ASP A 99 25.84 13.79 -16.49
N ARG A 100 26.34 14.80 -17.21
CA ARG A 100 25.50 15.82 -17.87
C ARG A 100 24.44 15.25 -18.82
N THR A 101 24.58 14.00 -19.24
CA THR A 101 23.57 13.27 -20.02
C THR A 101 22.21 13.21 -19.34
N TRP A 102 22.16 13.27 -18.00
CA TRP A 102 20.90 13.42 -17.26
C TRP A 102 20.19 14.73 -17.59
N ILE A 103 20.92 15.82 -17.85
CA ILE A 103 20.33 17.11 -18.24
C ILE A 103 19.86 17.02 -19.69
N GLU A 104 20.71 16.49 -20.57
CA GLU A 104 20.46 16.40 -22.02
C GLU A 104 19.16 15.64 -22.34
N VAL A 105 18.87 14.54 -21.63
CA VAL A 105 17.62 13.79 -21.83
C VAL A 105 16.37 14.66 -21.60
N TRP A 106 16.39 15.53 -20.59
CA TRP A 106 15.26 16.41 -20.30
C TRP A 106 15.24 17.66 -21.20
N GLU A 107 16.40 18.14 -21.64
CA GLU A 107 16.50 19.18 -22.68
C GLU A 107 15.92 18.68 -24.01
N ASP A 108 16.28 17.45 -24.43
CA ASP A 108 15.76 16.83 -25.66
C ASP A 108 14.23 16.65 -25.59
N LEU A 109 13.71 16.16 -24.45
CA LEU A 109 12.25 16.03 -24.24
C LEU A 109 11.53 17.38 -24.31
N ALA A 110 12.15 18.43 -23.75
CA ALA A 110 11.62 19.78 -23.80
C ALA A 110 11.63 20.38 -25.22
N GLU A 111 12.57 19.97 -26.08
CA GLU A 111 12.63 20.37 -27.49
C GLU A 111 11.62 19.62 -28.37
N ASP A 112 11.29 18.38 -28.02
CA ASP A 112 10.30 17.56 -28.72
C ASP A 112 8.84 17.96 -28.38
N ASP A 113 8.61 18.54 -27.20
CA ASP A 113 7.27 18.92 -26.69
C ASP A 113 6.84 20.36 -27.07
N VAL A 114 7.58 21.03 -27.98
CA VAL A 114 7.31 22.42 -28.40
C VAL A 114 6.17 22.52 -29.44
N GLU A 115 5.47 21.42 -29.76
CA GLU A 115 4.25 21.45 -30.58
C GLU A 115 3.03 21.96 -29.77
N GLU A 116 2.91 23.29 -29.71
CA GLU A 116 1.67 24.07 -29.52
C GLU A 116 0.83 23.82 -28.25
N ASP A 117 1.35 24.12 -27.06
CA ASP A 117 0.49 24.54 -25.96
C ASP A 117 0.18 26.05 -26.07
N GLU A 118 -0.96 26.38 -26.70
CA GLU A 118 -1.50 27.75 -26.79
C GLU A 118 -1.82 28.39 -25.41
N ASP A 119 -1.71 27.63 -24.31
CA ASP A 119 -2.12 28.04 -22.96
C ASP A 119 -0.97 28.56 -22.06
N GLY A 120 0.28 28.59 -22.55
CA GLY A 120 1.39 29.22 -21.83
C GLY A 120 1.88 28.48 -20.58
N GLU A 121 1.57 27.19 -20.45
CA GLU A 121 2.24 26.28 -19.52
C GLU A 121 3.68 26.01 -20.01
N GLU A 122 4.65 25.87 -19.09
CA GLU A 122 6.01 25.50 -19.49
C GLU A 122 5.99 24.06 -20.04
N ALA A 123 6.55 23.84 -21.23
CA ALA A 123 6.61 22.53 -21.88
C ALA A 123 7.22 21.46 -20.97
N PHE A 124 6.75 20.22 -21.12
CA PHE A 124 7.18 19.09 -20.28
C PHE A 124 8.72 18.93 -20.34
N GLY A 125 9.36 18.80 -19.18
CA GLY A 125 10.81 18.59 -19.09
C GLY A 125 11.66 19.85 -19.03
N VAL A 126 11.12 21.04 -19.39
CA VAL A 126 11.87 22.31 -19.31
C VAL A 126 12.28 22.62 -17.87
N GLN A 127 11.36 22.45 -16.93
CA GLN A 127 11.60 22.75 -15.52
C GLN A 127 12.57 21.73 -14.90
N GLU A 128 12.44 20.46 -15.25
CA GLU A 128 13.31 19.37 -14.84
C GLU A 128 14.74 19.61 -15.33
N ALA A 129 14.94 19.94 -16.61
CA ALA A 129 16.24 20.27 -17.18
C ALA A 129 16.91 21.43 -16.42
N LYS A 130 16.15 22.52 -16.14
CA LYS A 130 16.65 23.67 -15.36
C LYS A 130 17.11 23.27 -13.95
N VAL A 131 16.35 22.42 -13.26
CA VAL A 131 16.69 21.93 -11.92
C VAL A 131 17.96 21.08 -12.00
N LEU A 132 18.03 20.12 -12.91
CA LEU A 132 19.20 19.25 -13.07
C LEU A 132 20.47 20.04 -13.42
N ALA A 133 20.37 21.05 -14.28
CA ALA A 133 21.50 21.85 -14.73
C ALA A 133 22.21 22.65 -13.62
N ARG A 134 21.51 22.95 -12.51
CA ARG A 134 22.08 23.67 -11.36
C ARG A 134 22.38 22.77 -10.16
N CYS A 135 21.96 21.51 -10.21
CA CYS A 135 22.11 20.57 -9.11
C CYS A 135 23.57 20.16 -8.85
N LEU A 136 23.91 20.00 -7.58
CA LEU A 136 25.13 19.33 -7.12
C LEU A 136 24.93 17.81 -7.20
N ARG A 137 25.87 17.08 -7.83
CA ARG A 137 25.82 15.62 -7.91
C ARG A 137 26.39 14.97 -6.65
N LEU A 138 25.60 14.11 -6.02
CA LEU A 138 26.01 13.35 -4.82
C LEU A 138 26.47 11.93 -5.14
N SER A 139 25.78 11.25 -6.06
CA SER A 139 26.07 9.84 -6.41
C SER A 139 27.14 9.76 -7.51
N LEU A 140 28.15 8.93 -7.28
CA LEU A 140 29.20 8.63 -8.25
C LEU A 140 28.92 7.38 -9.07
N GLU A 141 28.15 6.45 -8.52
CA GLU A 141 27.82 5.17 -9.14
C GLU A 141 26.43 4.72 -8.69
N GLY A 142 25.60 4.26 -9.63
CA GLY A 142 24.22 3.83 -9.38
C GLY A 142 23.63 3.07 -10.57
N ASP A 143 22.46 2.47 -10.36
CA ASP A 143 21.72 1.69 -11.35
C ASP A 143 20.80 2.59 -12.19
N ALA A 144 21.42 3.29 -13.16
CA ALA A 144 20.74 4.29 -13.97
C ALA A 144 19.87 5.21 -13.09
N ALA A 145 20.45 5.65 -11.98
CA ALA A 145 19.84 6.49 -10.97
C ALA A 145 20.86 7.48 -10.40
N VAL A 146 20.40 8.65 -9.98
CA VAL A 146 21.24 9.74 -9.47
C VAL A 146 20.60 10.41 -8.24
N MET A 147 21.45 10.86 -7.32
CA MET A 147 21.08 11.69 -6.17
C MET A 147 21.71 13.07 -6.31
N LEU A 148 20.90 14.12 -6.11
CA LEU A 148 21.25 15.50 -6.40
C LEU A 148 20.81 16.45 -5.29
N LEU A 149 21.42 17.64 -5.20
CA LEU A 149 20.96 18.74 -4.35
C LEU A 149 20.83 20.04 -5.14
N ASP A 150 19.72 20.75 -4.97
CA ASP A 150 19.46 22.02 -5.63
C ASP A 150 19.80 23.20 -4.70
N PRO A 151 20.88 23.97 -4.98
CA PRO A 151 21.28 25.09 -4.13
C PRO A 151 20.38 26.33 -4.25
N ASP A 152 19.47 26.36 -5.20
CA ASP A 152 18.54 27.48 -5.41
C ASP A 152 17.13 27.20 -4.86
N ASP A 153 16.89 25.97 -4.39
CA ASP A 153 15.71 25.59 -3.61
C ASP A 153 16.14 25.22 -2.18
N MET A 154 16.10 26.22 -1.29
CA MET A 154 16.56 26.07 0.09
C MET A 154 15.46 26.38 1.09
N ASP A 155 15.44 25.63 2.19
CA ASP A 155 14.56 25.92 3.32
C ASP A 155 15.13 27.01 4.25
N VAL A 156 14.39 27.30 5.33
CA VAL A 156 14.77 28.32 6.32
C VAL A 156 16.01 27.96 7.15
N ASP A 157 16.37 26.67 7.21
CA ASP A 157 17.52 26.15 7.94
C ASP A 157 18.77 26.09 7.05
N GLY A 158 18.63 26.45 5.77
CA GLY A 158 19.70 26.41 4.78
C GLY A 158 19.96 25.01 4.21
N GLU A 159 19.03 24.07 4.41
CA GLU A 159 19.05 22.81 3.68
C GLU A 159 18.67 23.03 2.22
N TRP A 160 19.33 22.29 1.34
CA TRP A 160 19.01 22.28 -0.09
C TRP A 160 18.01 21.17 -0.34
N ALA A 161 17.03 21.42 -1.20
CA ALA A 161 16.14 20.39 -1.70
C ALA A 161 16.96 19.29 -2.35
N ALA A 162 16.61 18.05 -2.04
CA ALA A 162 17.30 16.89 -2.55
C ALA A 162 16.45 16.16 -3.58
N TYR A 163 17.08 15.54 -4.57
CA TYR A 163 16.37 14.84 -5.63
C TYR A 163 16.90 13.43 -5.81
N TRP A 164 15.99 12.49 -6.03
CA TRP A 164 16.27 11.16 -6.53
C TRP A 164 15.65 11.00 -7.92
N LEU A 165 16.42 10.54 -8.89
CA LEU A 165 15.96 10.32 -10.25
C LEU A 165 16.48 8.98 -10.75
N ALA A 166 15.61 8.20 -11.41
CA ALA A 166 16.00 6.99 -12.11
C ALA A 166 15.37 6.95 -13.50
N SER A 167 16.16 6.60 -14.52
CA SER A 167 15.70 6.65 -15.92
C SER A 167 14.61 5.63 -16.24
N TRP A 168 14.52 4.55 -15.45
CA TRP A 168 13.53 3.49 -15.59
C TRP A 168 12.23 3.74 -14.81
N SER A 169 12.17 4.80 -14.00
CA SER A 169 10.99 5.08 -13.18
C SER A 169 9.78 5.53 -14.02
N GLY A 170 10.03 6.17 -15.17
CA GLY A 170 9.00 6.83 -15.97
C GLY A 170 8.49 8.14 -15.37
N GLU A 171 9.08 8.58 -14.26
CA GLU A 171 8.70 9.78 -13.51
C GLU A 171 9.84 10.81 -13.52
N GLY A 172 9.51 12.07 -13.24
CA GLY A 172 10.48 13.14 -13.06
C GLY A 172 11.33 13.01 -11.79
N PRO A 173 12.28 13.94 -11.56
CA PRO A 173 13.08 13.97 -10.34
C PRO A 173 12.21 14.08 -9.09
N GLU A 174 12.25 13.08 -8.21
CA GLU A 174 11.47 13.06 -6.98
C GLU A 174 12.14 13.96 -5.93
N ARG A 175 11.39 14.98 -5.46
CA ARG A 175 11.90 16.01 -4.54
C ARG A 175 11.74 15.63 -3.07
N TYR A 176 12.78 15.90 -2.29
CA TYR A 176 12.88 15.77 -0.84
C TYR A 176 13.30 17.09 -0.18
N GLY A 177 12.97 17.28 1.09
CA GLY A 177 13.23 18.54 1.81
C GLY A 177 14.71 18.83 2.07
N SER A 178 15.53 17.79 2.23
CA SER A 178 16.95 17.91 2.58
C SER A 178 17.74 16.66 2.18
N PHE A 179 19.08 16.74 2.22
CA PHE A 179 19.94 15.56 2.06
C PHE A 179 19.65 14.49 3.12
N HIS A 180 19.37 14.90 4.36
CA HIS A 180 18.97 13.98 5.43
C HIS A 180 17.69 13.21 5.08
N ASP A 181 16.65 13.90 4.61
CA ASP A 181 15.37 13.25 4.27
C ASP A 181 15.53 12.27 3.11
N LEU A 182 16.33 12.63 2.10
CA LEU A 182 16.66 11.75 1.00
C LEU A 182 17.42 10.50 1.50
N MET A 183 18.44 10.65 2.35
CA MET A 183 19.16 9.50 2.92
C MET A 183 18.25 8.60 3.76
N HIS A 184 17.37 9.18 4.58
CA HIS A 184 16.40 8.41 5.34
C HIS A 184 15.45 7.64 4.41
N ARG A 185 14.97 8.27 3.33
CA ARG A 185 14.14 7.59 2.33
C ARG A 185 14.84 6.41 1.66
N GLN A 186 16.13 6.55 1.34
CA GLN A 186 16.91 5.44 0.77
C GLN A 186 17.06 4.28 1.75
N TRP A 187 17.18 4.56 3.05
CA TRP A 187 17.17 3.54 4.10
C TRP A 187 15.80 2.85 4.24
N VAL A 188 14.69 3.61 4.14
CA VAL A 188 13.34 3.02 4.11
C VAL A 188 13.16 2.11 2.88
N SER A 189 13.59 2.57 1.69
CA SER A 189 13.56 1.79 0.45
C SER A 189 14.41 0.51 0.53
N PHE A 190 15.59 0.60 1.18
CA PHE A 190 16.41 -0.56 1.53
C PHE A 190 15.61 -1.60 2.34
N HIS A 191 14.94 -1.18 3.41
CA HIS A 191 14.09 -2.08 4.20
C HIS A 191 12.89 -2.63 3.44
N ALA A 192 12.28 -1.83 2.58
CA ALA A 192 11.14 -2.22 1.76
C ALA A 192 11.47 -3.37 0.80
N LEU A 193 12.62 -3.26 0.12
CA LEU A 193 13.02 -4.18 -0.92
C LEU A 193 13.80 -5.38 -0.38
N ARG A 194 14.77 -5.15 0.52
CA ARG A 194 15.67 -6.20 1.00
C ARG A 194 15.19 -6.90 2.26
N LYS A 195 14.34 -6.24 3.05
CA LYS A 195 13.77 -6.78 4.31
C LYS A 195 14.83 -7.43 5.21
N PRO A 196 15.96 -6.73 5.49
CA PRO A 196 17.05 -7.30 6.27
C PRO A 196 16.59 -7.66 7.70
N PRO A 197 17.24 -8.61 8.37
CA PRO A 197 17.10 -8.75 9.81
C PRO A 197 17.75 -7.55 10.53
N GLY A 198 17.19 -7.14 11.67
CA GLY A 198 17.77 -6.07 12.47
C GLY A 198 16.77 -5.33 13.33
N ALA A 199 17.26 -4.31 14.03
CA ALA A 199 16.48 -3.54 14.99
C ALA A 199 15.26 -2.85 14.34
N THR A 200 15.38 -2.40 13.09
CA THR A 200 14.28 -1.74 12.38
C THR A 200 13.16 -2.70 12.05
N ARG A 201 13.49 -3.91 11.58
CA ARG A 201 12.52 -4.98 11.37
C ARG A 201 11.83 -5.31 12.68
N ASP A 202 12.61 -5.58 13.72
CA ASP A 202 12.09 -6.01 15.02
C ASP A 202 11.21 -4.92 15.67
N HIS A 203 11.58 -3.65 15.49
CA HIS A 203 10.76 -2.50 15.89
C HIS A 203 9.41 -2.50 15.17
N TRP A 204 9.40 -2.55 13.83
CA TRP A 204 8.16 -2.51 13.08
C TRP A 204 7.29 -3.75 13.28
N ASP A 205 7.87 -4.93 13.47
CA ASP A 205 7.12 -6.15 13.80
C ASP A 205 6.42 -6.00 15.16
N ALA A 206 7.08 -5.39 16.15
CA ALA A 206 6.48 -5.08 17.45
C ALA A 206 5.39 -4.00 17.37
N GLU A 207 5.61 -2.94 16.57
CA GLU A 207 4.62 -1.88 16.35
C GLU A 207 3.37 -2.41 15.63
N VAL A 208 3.55 -3.29 14.64
CA VAL A 208 2.46 -3.97 13.92
C VAL A 208 1.66 -4.85 14.88
N GLU A 209 2.33 -5.60 15.76
CA GLU A 209 1.64 -6.42 16.76
C GLU A 209 0.87 -5.56 17.77
N ARG A 210 1.43 -4.43 18.21
CA ARG A 210 0.73 -3.48 19.09
C ARG A 210 -0.51 -2.90 18.40
N ALA A 211 -0.36 -2.43 17.16
CA ALA A 211 -1.45 -1.88 16.36
C ALA A 211 -2.55 -2.91 16.09
N ARG A 212 -2.18 -4.18 15.89
CA ARG A 212 -3.13 -5.29 15.77
C ARG A 212 -3.97 -5.48 17.04
N CYS A 213 -3.34 -5.45 18.21
CA CYS A 213 -4.04 -5.51 19.50
C CYS A 213 -4.96 -4.30 19.71
N GLU A 214 -4.49 -3.09 19.38
CA GLU A 214 -5.29 -1.86 19.43
C GLU A 214 -6.50 -1.94 18.49
N ALA A 215 -6.34 -2.50 17.28
CA ALA A 215 -7.43 -2.70 16.33
C ALA A 215 -8.50 -3.66 16.89
N LEU A 216 -8.09 -4.79 17.48
CA LEU A 216 -9.01 -5.72 18.15
C LEU A 216 -9.71 -5.09 19.37
N ALA A 217 -9.07 -4.13 20.03
CA ALA A 217 -9.66 -3.36 21.12
C ALA A 217 -10.61 -2.24 20.64
N GLY A 218 -10.72 -2.01 19.33
CA GLY A 218 -11.65 -1.04 18.73
C GLY A 218 -11.02 0.24 18.21
N ALA A 219 -9.69 0.37 18.20
CA ALA A 219 -9.03 1.52 17.57
C ALA A 219 -9.04 1.36 16.04
N VAL A 220 -9.25 2.46 15.32
CA VAL A 220 -9.33 2.43 13.84
C VAL A 220 -8.19 3.22 13.20
N ASP A 221 -8.16 4.54 13.42
CA ASP A 221 -7.26 5.42 12.68
C ASP A 221 -5.79 5.29 13.13
N GLY A 222 -5.56 5.01 14.42
CA GLY A 222 -4.22 4.75 14.97
C GLY A 222 -3.54 3.53 14.34
N PRO A 223 -4.15 2.33 14.42
CA PRO A 223 -3.61 1.14 13.77
C PRO A 223 -3.40 1.30 12.26
N LEU A 224 -4.33 1.95 11.54
CA LEU A 224 -4.18 2.21 10.11
C LEU A 224 -2.96 3.07 9.79
N SER A 225 -2.66 4.08 10.62
CA SER A 225 -1.46 4.90 10.47
C SER A 225 -0.19 4.09 10.69
N VAL A 226 -0.16 3.22 11.71
CA VAL A 226 1.00 2.35 11.98
C VAL A 226 1.21 1.36 10.83
N PHE A 227 0.13 0.72 10.34
CA PHE A 227 0.25 -0.21 9.22
C PHE A 227 0.72 0.48 7.94
N ALA A 228 0.29 1.71 7.67
CA ALA A 228 0.76 2.48 6.53
C ALA A 228 2.26 2.78 6.61
N GLN A 229 2.76 3.15 7.80
CA GLN A 229 4.20 3.36 8.00
C GLN A 229 4.98 2.05 7.87
N ALA A 230 4.52 0.97 8.51
CA ALA A 230 5.17 -0.34 8.42
C ALA A 230 5.20 -0.89 6.98
N HIS A 231 4.18 -0.60 6.16
CA HIS A 231 4.17 -0.91 4.73
C HIS A 231 5.36 -0.27 3.99
N GLU A 232 5.70 0.99 4.30
CA GLU A 232 6.85 1.67 3.68
C GLU A 232 8.17 0.94 3.96
N TYR A 233 8.28 0.22 5.07
CA TYR A 233 9.43 -0.63 5.42
C TYR A 233 9.28 -2.08 4.92
N GLY A 234 8.32 -2.35 4.04
CA GLY A 234 8.09 -3.67 3.46
C GLY A 234 7.52 -4.72 4.42
N ARG A 235 6.83 -4.31 5.49
CA ARG A 235 6.22 -5.25 6.44
C ARG A 235 4.92 -5.82 5.87
N GLU A 236 5.00 -7.02 5.28
CA GLU A 236 3.86 -7.63 4.57
C GLU A 236 2.65 -7.92 5.47
N ARG A 237 2.89 -8.30 6.74
CA ARG A 237 1.84 -8.53 7.73
C ARG A 237 0.99 -7.28 7.94
N ALA A 238 1.59 -6.09 7.89
CA ALA A 238 0.88 -4.82 8.01
C ALA A 238 -0.13 -4.62 6.86
N ASP A 239 0.20 -5.08 5.65
CA ASP A 239 -0.69 -4.98 4.49
C ASP A 239 -1.92 -5.87 4.62
N VAL A 240 -1.73 -7.09 5.11
CA VAL A 240 -2.82 -8.05 5.36
C VAL A 240 -3.80 -7.50 6.40
N LEU A 241 -3.28 -6.90 7.48
CA LEU A 241 -4.08 -6.28 8.53
C LEU A 241 -4.76 -4.99 8.03
N SER A 242 -4.01 -4.11 7.37
CA SER A 242 -4.53 -2.85 6.79
C SER A 242 -5.65 -3.12 5.78
N MET A 243 -5.48 -4.13 4.93
CA MET A 243 -6.48 -4.53 3.94
C MET A 243 -7.81 -4.91 4.60
N GLN A 244 -7.79 -5.70 5.68
CA GLN A 244 -9.02 -6.10 6.37
C GLN A 244 -9.79 -4.90 6.92
N MET A 245 -9.09 -3.94 7.51
CA MET A 245 -9.69 -2.70 8.01
C MET A 245 -10.22 -1.84 6.87
N LYS A 246 -9.43 -1.65 5.82
CA LYS A 246 -9.83 -0.86 4.64
C LYS A 246 -11.04 -1.46 3.95
N ALA A 247 -11.10 -2.79 3.79
CA ALA A 247 -12.25 -3.50 3.24
C ALA A 247 -13.54 -3.22 4.03
N MET A 248 -13.47 -3.14 5.36
CA MET A 248 -14.60 -2.73 6.20
C MET A 248 -14.98 -1.25 5.98
N LEU A 249 -13.99 -0.38 5.76
CA LEU A 249 -14.21 1.05 5.57
C LEU A 249 -14.69 1.40 4.15
N GLY A 250 -14.59 0.51 3.17
CA GLY A 250 -15.08 0.72 1.81
C GLY A 250 -14.30 -0.10 0.77
N ASP A 251 -14.81 -0.11 -0.47
CA ASP A 251 -14.19 -0.74 -1.64
C ASP A 251 -13.43 -2.05 -1.37
N TRP A 252 -14.08 -2.99 -0.68
CA TRP A 252 -13.47 -4.28 -0.36
C TRP A 252 -12.98 -5.02 -1.61
N ARG A 253 -13.64 -4.83 -2.77
CA ARG A 253 -13.27 -5.46 -4.04
C ARG A 253 -11.91 -4.98 -4.51
N GLY A 254 -11.69 -3.66 -4.56
CA GLY A 254 -10.41 -3.09 -4.94
C GLY A 254 -9.28 -3.48 -4.00
N HIS A 255 -9.53 -3.43 -2.69
CA HIS A 255 -8.51 -3.79 -1.69
C HIS A 255 -8.10 -5.26 -1.73
N ILE A 256 -9.06 -6.19 -1.84
CA ILE A 256 -8.77 -7.63 -1.97
C ILE A 256 -8.06 -7.92 -3.28
N ALA A 257 -8.54 -7.36 -4.39
CA ALA A 257 -7.95 -7.59 -5.69
C ALA A 257 -6.50 -7.08 -5.76
N SER A 258 -6.24 -5.88 -5.23
CA SER A 258 -4.89 -5.31 -5.16
C SER A 258 -3.94 -6.17 -4.32
N LEU A 259 -4.36 -6.58 -3.11
CA LEU A 259 -3.53 -7.43 -2.24
C LEU A 259 -3.16 -8.73 -2.94
N MET A 260 -4.12 -9.40 -3.58
CA MET A 260 -3.87 -10.69 -4.24
C MET A 260 -3.14 -10.57 -5.58
N TRP A 261 -3.27 -9.45 -6.30
CA TRP A 261 -2.68 -9.28 -7.63
C TRP A 261 -1.20 -8.93 -7.58
N TYR A 262 -0.81 -8.00 -6.71
CA TYR A 262 0.56 -7.50 -6.62
C TYR A 262 1.45 -8.34 -5.68
N ARG A 263 0.85 -9.28 -4.93
CA ARG A 263 1.58 -10.19 -4.01
C ARG A 263 1.31 -11.67 -4.29
N PRO A 264 1.53 -12.16 -5.53
CA PRO A 264 1.16 -13.53 -5.91
C PRO A 264 2.02 -14.63 -5.25
N GLY A 265 3.12 -14.27 -4.57
CA GLY A 265 4.07 -15.20 -3.94
C GLY A 265 4.06 -15.22 -2.41
N ASN A 266 3.04 -14.68 -1.76
CA ASN A 266 2.89 -14.80 -0.31
C ASN A 266 2.25 -16.15 0.03
N ASP A 267 3.04 -17.22 -0.09
CA ASP A 267 2.61 -18.59 0.18
C ASP A 267 2.11 -18.74 1.62
N ASP A 268 2.70 -18.03 2.57
CA ASP A 268 2.27 -18.02 3.97
C ASP A 268 0.82 -17.54 4.11
N LEU A 269 0.45 -16.46 3.41
CA LEU A 269 -0.93 -15.97 3.37
C LEU A 269 -1.84 -16.96 2.65
N LEU A 270 -1.47 -17.46 1.47
CA LEU A 270 -2.32 -18.39 0.69
C LEU A 270 -2.55 -19.73 1.39
N LEU A 271 -1.60 -20.18 2.21
CA LEU A 271 -1.69 -21.40 3.02
C LEU A 271 -2.27 -21.14 4.41
N SER A 272 -2.57 -19.89 4.77
CA SER A 272 -3.09 -19.53 6.08
C SER A 272 -4.58 -19.89 6.25
N PRO A 273 -5.05 -20.09 7.49
CA PRO A 273 -6.48 -20.17 7.81
C PRO A 273 -7.26 -18.92 7.38
N LEU A 274 -6.63 -17.74 7.39
CA LEU A 274 -7.25 -16.48 6.95
C LEU A 274 -7.64 -16.55 5.47
N PHE A 275 -6.79 -17.12 4.61
CA PHE A 275 -7.11 -17.25 3.20
C PHE A 275 -8.34 -18.13 2.99
N ALA A 276 -8.36 -19.32 3.60
CA ALA A 276 -9.45 -20.26 3.44
C ALA A 276 -10.79 -19.74 4.01
N ALA A 277 -10.76 -19.12 5.19
CA ALA A 277 -11.96 -18.68 5.89
C ALA A 277 -12.51 -17.34 5.37
N GLU A 278 -11.64 -16.41 4.99
CA GLU A 278 -12.03 -15.01 4.74
C GLU A 278 -11.80 -14.59 3.29
N LEU A 279 -10.61 -14.84 2.73
CA LEU A 279 -10.25 -14.32 1.40
C LEU A 279 -10.87 -15.13 0.26
N LEU A 280 -10.89 -16.46 0.36
CA LEU A 280 -11.39 -17.33 -0.72
C LEU A 280 -12.89 -17.10 -1.02
N PRO A 281 -13.80 -17.04 -0.01
CA PRO A 281 -15.19 -16.67 -0.26
C PRO A 281 -15.34 -15.31 -0.95
N LEU A 282 -14.54 -14.33 -0.54
CA LEU A 282 -14.54 -12.99 -1.13
C LEU A 282 -14.00 -12.95 -2.54
N LEU A 283 -12.96 -13.72 -2.85
CA LEU A 283 -12.39 -13.80 -4.19
C LEU A 283 -13.37 -14.42 -5.18
N VAL A 284 -14.09 -15.46 -4.77
CA VAL A 284 -15.17 -16.04 -5.59
C VAL A 284 -16.29 -15.01 -5.80
N ARG A 285 -16.68 -14.29 -4.75
CA ARG A 285 -17.69 -13.24 -4.88
C ARG A 285 -17.24 -12.08 -5.76
N GLN A 286 -15.98 -11.66 -5.64
CA GLN A 286 -15.39 -10.59 -6.44
C GLN A 286 -15.36 -11.00 -7.92
N ASP A 287 -14.95 -12.24 -8.23
CA ASP A 287 -14.88 -12.74 -9.59
C ASP A 287 -16.26 -12.79 -10.27
N GLN A 288 -17.31 -13.14 -9.52
CA GLN A 288 -18.71 -13.11 -10.00
C GLN A 288 -19.22 -11.70 -10.32
N LEU A 289 -18.65 -10.69 -9.65
CA LEU A 289 -19.05 -9.28 -9.79
C LEU A 289 -18.12 -8.49 -10.72
N ALA A 290 -17.02 -9.09 -11.15
CA ALA A 290 -15.95 -8.40 -11.86
C ALA A 290 -16.41 -7.91 -13.25
N HIS A 291 -16.04 -6.68 -13.58
CA HIS A 291 -16.15 -6.10 -14.91
C HIS A 291 -14.91 -6.42 -15.77
N PRO A 292 -14.96 -6.25 -17.11
CA PRO A 292 -13.87 -6.63 -18.00
C PRO A 292 -12.48 -6.02 -17.68
N HIS A 293 -12.44 -4.86 -17.02
CA HIS A 293 -11.20 -4.15 -16.68
C HIS A 293 -10.79 -4.31 -15.21
N ASP A 294 -11.56 -5.07 -14.42
CA ASP A 294 -11.23 -5.30 -13.02
C ASP A 294 -10.04 -6.27 -12.91
N LEU A 295 -9.21 -6.07 -11.88
CA LEU A 295 -8.23 -7.07 -11.48
C LEU A 295 -8.97 -8.34 -11.04
N ARG A 296 -8.59 -9.49 -11.61
CA ARG A 296 -9.21 -10.80 -11.33
C ARG A 296 -8.17 -11.79 -10.82
N PRO A 297 -7.88 -11.80 -9.50
CA PRO A 297 -6.85 -12.67 -8.95
C PRO A 297 -7.21 -14.15 -8.99
N LEU A 298 -8.50 -14.49 -8.86
CA LEU A 298 -8.95 -15.89 -8.75
C LEU A 298 -8.55 -16.76 -9.97
N PRO A 299 -8.78 -16.35 -11.24
CA PRO A 299 -8.27 -17.08 -12.40
C PRO A 299 -6.76 -17.32 -12.36
N ARG A 300 -5.97 -16.30 -11.97
CA ARG A 300 -4.52 -16.41 -11.86
C ARG A 300 -4.10 -17.41 -10.78
N LEU A 301 -4.78 -17.43 -9.63
CA LEU A 301 -4.52 -18.39 -8.56
C LEU A 301 -4.79 -19.83 -9.03
N LYS A 302 -5.85 -20.05 -9.82
CA LYS A 302 -6.16 -21.38 -10.39
C LYS A 302 -5.06 -21.89 -11.32
N GLU A 303 -4.32 -20.99 -11.98
CA GLU A 303 -3.27 -21.37 -12.91
C GLU A 303 -1.89 -21.50 -12.21
N HIS A 304 -1.57 -20.56 -11.32
CA HIS A 304 -0.20 -20.38 -10.84
C HIS A 304 0.01 -20.57 -9.33
N ALA A 305 -1.05 -20.60 -8.50
CA ALA A 305 -0.87 -20.78 -7.06
C ALA A 305 -0.31 -22.18 -6.71
N PRO A 306 0.29 -22.40 -5.54
CA PRO A 306 0.72 -23.73 -5.10
C PRO A 306 -0.38 -24.80 -5.19
N ALA A 307 0.00 -26.06 -5.41
CA ALA A 307 -0.96 -27.15 -5.62
C ALA A 307 -2.03 -27.30 -4.51
N PRO A 308 -1.69 -27.15 -3.20
CA PRO A 308 -2.70 -27.18 -2.13
C PRO A 308 -3.74 -26.05 -2.26
N VAL A 309 -3.30 -24.86 -2.65
CA VAL A 309 -4.17 -23.68 -2.84
C VAL A 309 -5.12 -23.89 -4.00
N ARG A 310 -4.63 -24.41 -5.14
CA ARG A 310 -5.48 -24.74 -6.30
C ARG A 310 -6.53 -25.80 -5.97
N ALA A 311 -6.15 -26.82 -5.21
CA ALA A 311 -7.07 -27.86 -4.75
C ALA A 311 -8.14 -27.28 -3.81
N LEU A 312 -7.75 -26.39 -2.89
CA LEU A 312 -8.67 -25.68 -1.99
C LEU A 312 -9.66 -24.81 -2.76
N VAL A 313 -9.20 -24.06 -3.77
CA VAL A 313 -10.06 -23.24 -4.64
C VAL A 313 -11.07 -24.13 -5.37
N ALA A 314 -10.61 -25.23 -5.99
CA ALA A 314 -11.48 -26.14 -6.72
C ALA A 314 -12.52 -26.83 -5.81
N ASP A 315 -12.13 -27.25 -4.61
CA ASP A 315 -13.05 -27.80 -3.60
C ASP A 315 -14.11 -26.78 -3.19
N TYR A 316 -13.69 -25.55 -2.88
CA TYR A 316 -14.62 -24.50 -2.50
C TYR A 316 -15.62 -24.19 -3.62
N GLU A 317 -15.19 -24.09 -4.87
CA GLU A 317 -16.08 -23.86 -6.00
C GLU A 317 -17.05 -25.02 -6.25
N ALA A 318 -16.57 -26.26 -6.09
CA ALA A 318 -17.43 -27.44 -6.18
C ALA A 318 -18.52 -27.42 -5.10
N ARG A 319 -18.15 -27.15 -3.84
CA ARG A 319 -19.12 -27.00 -2.74
C ARG A 319 -20.06 -25.83 -2.97
N ALA A 320 -19.56 -24.68 -3.43
CA ALA A 320 -20.36 -23.49 -3.69
C ALA A 320 -21.41 -23.68 -4.81
N ALA A 321 -21.19 -24.65 -5.70
CA ALA A 321 -22.13 -25.02 -6.75
C ALA A 321 -23.23 -25.99 -6.26
N GLU A 322 -23.09 -26.61 -5.09
CA GLU A 322 -24.07 -27.55 -4.56
C GLU A 322 -25.34 -26.84 -4.07
N PRO A 323 -26.54 -27.38 -4.36
CA PRO A 323 -27.79 -26.86 -3.80
C PRO A 323 -27.76 -26.90 -2.27
N GLY A 324 -27.95 -25.76 -1.63
CA GLY A 324 -27.95 -25.64 -0.17
C GLY A 324 -26.59 -25.32 0.45
N PHE A 325 -25.57 -25.04 -0.36
CA PHE A 325 -24.34 -24.43 0.14
C PHE A 325 -24.63 -23.18 0.96
N ARG A 326 -24.00 -23.08 2.12
CA ARG A 326 -24.04 -21.90 2.98
C ARG A 326 -22.62 -21.45 3.28
N LEU A 327 -22.40 -20.14 3.23
CA LEU A 327 -21.17 -19.52 3.73
C LEU A 327 -21.06 -19.79 5.24
N THR A 328 -19.83 -19.90 5.73
CA THR A 328 -19.54 -20.00 7.16
C THR A 328 -18.87 -18.72 7.61
N PHE A 329 -19.42 -18.09 8.64
CA PHE A 329 -18.92 -16.85 9.22
C PHE A 329 -18.34 -17.15 10.61
N GLY A 330 -17.02 -17.38 10.67
CA GLY A 330 -16.30 -17.59 11.94
C GLY A 330 -16.78 -18.80 12.76
N GLY A 331 -16.74 -18.66 14.09
CA GLY A 331 -17.16 -19.70 15.03
C GLY A 331 -18.68 -19.94 15.04
N PRO A 332 -19.16 -21.09 15.56
CA PRO A 332 -20.53 -21.55 15.39
C PRO A 332 -21.60 -20.61 15.98
N GLU A 333 -21.31 -19.95 17.10
CA GLU A 333 -22.25 -18.99 17.72
C GLU A 333 -22.39 -17.71 16.90
N PHE A 334 -21.27 -17.21 16.37
CA PHE A 334 -21.27 -16.04 15.49
C PHE A 334 -21.94 -16.38 14.15
N ASP A 335 -21.59 -17.52 13.56
CA ASP A 335 -22.18 -18.02 12.32
C ASP A 335 -23.70 -18.10 12.41
N ALA A 336 -24.23 -18.73 13.47
CA ALA A 336 -25.67 -18.84 13.69
C ALA A 336 -26.35 -17.47 13.84
N ALA A 337 -25.72 -16.53 14.55
CA ALA A 337 -26.27 -15.19 14.74
C ALA A 337 -26.26 -14.38 13.42
N VAL A 338 -25.21 -14.50 12.61
CA VAL A 338 -25.12 -13.86 11.29
C VAL A 338 -26.15 -14.45 10.33
N HIS A 339 -26.29 -15.78 10.27
CA HIS A 339 -27.31 -16.42 9.44
C HIS A 339 -28.73 -16.03 9.85
N ALA A 340 -29.02 -15.86 11.14
CA ALA A 340 -30.32 -15.38 11.60
C ALA A 340 -30.67 -13.99 11.01
N VAL A 341 -29.68 -13.10 10.89
CA VAL A 341 -29.85 -11.78 10.25
C VAL A 341 -29.98 -11.92 8.74
N ALA A 342 -29.07 -12.66 8.10
CA ALA A 342 -29.04 -12.83 6.65
C ALA A 342 -30.31 -13.53 6.12
N ASP A 343 -30.73 -14.64 6.72
CA ASP A 343 -31.93 -15.39 6.32
C ASP A 343 -33.20 -14.54 6.49
N ARG A 344 -33.28 -13.75 7.56
CA ARG A 344 -34.42 -12.84 7.80
C ARG A 344 -34.52 -11.77 6.73
N LEU A 345 -33.40 -11.15 6.35
CA LEU A 345 -33.35 -10.14 5.31
C LEU A 345 -33.61 -10.75 3.91
N ALA A 346 -33.00 -11.89 3.59
CA ALA A 346 -33.19 -12.62 2.34
C ALA A 346 -34.66 -13.07 2.13
N GLY A 347 -35.38 -13.34 3.22
CA GLY A 347 -36.82 -13.67 3.19
C GLY A 347 -37.74 -12.49 2.87
N GLN A 348 -37.23 -11.25 2.88
CA GLN A 348 -38.04 -10.06 2.59
C GLN A 348 -38.23 -9.90 1.07
N PRO A 349 -39.44 -9.53 0.60
CA PRO A 349 -39.70 -9.29 -0.82
C PRO A 349 -38.71 -8.31 -1.47
N ALA A 350 -38.22 -7.32 -0.71
CA ALA A 350 -37.25 -6.35 -1.16
C ALA A 350 -35.92 -6.97 -1.62
N PHE A 351 -35.45 -8.04 -0.96
CA PHE A 351 -34.21 -8.74 -1.31
C PHE A 351 -34.40 -9.83 -2.37
N GLN A 352 -35.65 -10.18 -2.70
CA GLN A 352 -35.97 -11.11 -3.79
C GLN A 352 -36.14 -10.39 -5.14
N ALA A 353 -36.39 -9.08 -5.11
CA ALA A 353 -36.47 -8.26 -6.32
C ALA A 353 -35.06 -8.08 -6.96
N PRO A 354 -34.94 -8.14 -8.30
CA PRO A 354 -33.66 -7.94 -8.98
C PRO A 354 -33.15 -6.49 -8.86
N ASP A 355 -31.83 -6.32 -8.85
CA ASP A 355 -31.17 -5.00 -8.71
C ASP A 355 -31.38 -4.09 -9.93
N GLU A 356 -31.48 -4.71 -11.11
CA GLU A 356 -31.83 -4.04 -12.35
C GLU A 356 -33.15 -4.61 -12.90
N PRO A 357 -34.03 -3.76 -13.47
CA PRO A 357 -35.17 -4.27 -14.19
C PRO A 357 -34.66 -5.14 -15.35
N PRO A 358 -35.26 -6.31 -15.60
CA PRO A 358 -34.83 -7.16 -16.69
C PRO A 358 -34.80 -6.37 -17.99
N ILE A 359 -33.68 -6.47 -18.73
CA ILE A 359 -33.55 -5.87 -20.07
C ILE A 359 -34.73 -6.37 -20.90
N ARG A 360 -35.66 -5.47 -21.23
CA ARG A 360 -36.84 -5.81 -22.04
C ARG A 360 -36.37 -6.11 -23.47
N THR A 361 -36.21 -7.38 -23.78
CA THR A 361 -35.85 -7.87 -25.13
C THR A 361 -37.07 -8.13 -26.03
N GLY A 362 -38.28 -7.80 -25.57
CA GLY A 362 -39.55 -7.97 -26.31
C GLY A 362 -40.20 -6.64 -26.74
N PRO A 363 -41.20 -6.68 -27.65
CA PRO A 363 -41.92 -5.49 -28.09
C PRO A 363 -42.62 -4.81 -26.92
N ILE A 364 -42.58 -3.48 -26.88
CA ILE A 364 -43.28 -2.67 -25.87
C ILE A 364 -44.79 -2.87 -26.07
N VAL A 365 -45.41 -3.69 -25.23
CA VAL A 365 -46.88 -3.80 -25.17
C VAL A 365 -47.42 -2.61 -24.39
N VAL A 366 -47.95 -1.62 -25.11
CA VAL A 366 -48.70 -0.51 -24.50
C VAL A 366 -50.15 -0.96 -24.31
N THR A 367 -50.52 -1.33 -23.08
CA THR A 367 -51.92 -1.56 -22.74
C THR A 367 -52.64 -0.22 -22.63
N LEU A 368 -53.41 0.13 -23.66
CA LEU A 368 -54.33 1.26 -23.62
C LEU A 368 -55.59 0.86 -22.85
N TYR A 369 -55.77 1.42 -21.66
CA TYR A 369 -57.01 1.25 -20.89
C TYR A 369 -58.10 2.14 -21.48
N ALA A 370 -58.97 1.57 -22.31
CA ALA A 370 -60.20 2.22 -22.77
C ALA A 370 -61.30 2.03 -21.72
N GLY A 371 -61.21 2.74 -20.58
CA GLY A 371 -62.26 2.73 -19.56
C GLY A 371 -61.83 3.35 -18.24
N GLY A 372 -62.65 4.24 -17.70
CA GLY A 372 -62.43 4.97 -16.43
C GLY A 372 -62.56 4.11 -15.16
N GLY A 373 -62.07 2.86 -15.19
CA GLY A 373 -61.92 2.04 -13.99
C GLY A 373 -60.64 2.40 -13.22
N PRO A 374 -60.57 2.12 -11.91
CA PRO A 374 -59.35 2.35 -11.13
C PRO A 374 -58.20 1.54 -11.74
N ARG A 375 -57.14 2.26 -12.10
CA ARG A 375 -55.88 1.67 -12.56
C ARG A 375 -55.35 0.79 -11.42
N PRO A 376 -54.99 -0.49 -11.65
CA PRO A 376 -54.32 -1.27 -10.62
C PRO A 376 -53.06 -0.51 -10.22
N GLU A 377 -52.88 -0.28 -8.91
CA GLU A 377 -51.66 0.36 -8.42
C GLU A 377 -50.47 -0.47 -8.91
N PRO A 378 -49.47 0.16 -9.55
CA PRO A 378 -48.29 -0.57 -9.99
C PRO A 378 -47.65 -1.22 -8.75
N ASP A 379 -47.28 -2.50 -8.88
CA ASP A 379 -46.61 -3.23 -7.82
C ASP A 379 -45.46 -2.36 -7.27
N PRO A 380 -45.46 -2.00 -5.96
CA PRO A 380 -44.44 -1.14 -5.39
C PRO A 380 -43.02 -1.71 -5.57
N MET A 381 -42.89 -3.01 -5.82
CA MET A 381 -41.65 -3.72 -6.13
C MET A 381 -41.19 -3.60 -7.59
N SER A 382 -41.96 -2.93 -8.46
CA SER A 382 -41.58 -2.65 -9.86
C SER A 382 -40.71 -1.39 -10.01
N ASP A 383 -40.56 -0.58 -8.96
CA ASP A 383 -39.75 0.64 -8.95
C ASP A 383 -38.41 0.39 -8.23
N PRO A 384 -37.27 0.31 -8.95
CA PRO A 384 -35.96 0.06 -8.34
C PRO A 384 -35.58 1.06 -7.23
N ALA A 385 -36.06 2.30 -7.30
CA ALA A 385 -35.79 3.29 -6.26
C ALA A 385 -36.53 2.94 -4.96
N LYS A 386 -37.79 2.47 -5.04
CA LYS A 386 -38.54 2.01 -3.86
C LYS A 386 -37.95 0.75 -3.27
N VAL A 387 -37.50 -0.19 -4.12
CA VAL A 387 -36.81 -1.40 -3.66
C VAL A 387 -35.55 -1.02 -2.86
N ARG A 388 -34.70 -0.12 -3.39
CA ARG A 388 -33.50 0.36 -2.68
C ARG A 388 -33.84 1.01 -1.34
N THR A 389 -34.84 1.89 -1.29
CA THR A 389 -35.27 2.53 -0.03
C THR A 389 -35.81 1.50 0.97
N ALA A 390 -36.60 0.51 0.53
CA ALA A 390 -37.11 -0.55 1.38
C ALA A 390 -35.98 -1.42 1.95
N ARG A 391 -35.00 -1.80 1.12
CA ARG A 391 -33.81 -2.53 1.57
C ARG A 391 -33.00 -1.72 2.60
N ALA A 392 -32.81 -0.42 2.37
CA ALA A 392 -32.10 0.44 3.31
C ALA A 392 -32.75 0.46 4.69
N GLY A 393 -34.09 0.60 4.76
CA GLY A 393 -34.83 0.56 6.02
C GLY A 393 -34.74 -0.79 6.74
N LEU A 394 -34.88 -1.90 6.00
CA LEU A 394 -34.68 -3.25 6.55
C LEU A 394 -33.25 -3.44 7.10
N CYS A 395 -32.26 -2.91 6.39
CA CYS A 395 -30.88 -2.92 6.84
C CYS A 395 -30.66 -2.08 8.10
N ASP A 396 -31.30 -0.91 8.23
CA ASP A 396 -31.27 -0.10 9.46
C ASP A 396 -31.82 -0.87 10.67
N GLU A 397 -32.93 -1.60 10.48
CA GLU A 397 -33.53 -2.42 11.54
C GLU A 397 -32.64 -3.63 11.92
N ALA A 398 -31.95 -4.23 10.95
CA ALA A 398 -31.09 -5.40 11.17
C ALA A 398 -29.70 -5.07 11.74
N TRP A 399 -29.21 -3.84 11.54
CA TRP A 399 -27.87 -3.44 11.96
C TRP A 399 -27.56 -3.67 13.46
N PRO A 400 -28.44 -3.30 14.41
CA PRO A 400 -28.18 -3.54 15.84
C PRO A 400 -27.96 -5.02 16.18
N GLU A 401 -28.65 -5.93 15.50
CA GLU A 401 -28.51 -7.38 15.71
C GLU A 401 -27.15 -7.88 15.21
N LEU A 402 -26.76 -7.50 13.97
CA LEU A 402 -25.43 -7.85 13.44
C LEU A 402 -24.32 -7.27 14.33
N ARG A 403 -24.46 -6.02 14.78
CA ARG A 403 -23.48 -5.38 15.67
C ARG A 403 -23.41 -6.08 17.03
N ALA A 404 -24.51 -6.62 17.54
CA ALA A 404 -24.51 -7.39 18.79
C ALA A 404 -23.81 -8.75 18.60
N ALA A 405 -24.04 -9.43 17.46
CA ALA A 405 -23.43 -10.70 17.12
C ALA A 405 -21.89 -10.63 17.10
N LEU A 406 -21.32 -9.50 16.73
CA LEU A 406 -19.86 -9.28 16.71
C LEU A 406 -19.13 -9.55 18.03
N ARG A 407 -19.83 -9.55 19.17
CA ARG A 407 -19.24 -9.94 20.47
C ARG A 407 -18.91 -11.43 20.55
N LEU A 408 -19.56 -12.24 19.71
CA LEU A 408 -19.37 -13.68 19.58
C LEU A 408 -18.27 -14.02 18.56
N TRP A 409 -17.86 -13.05 17.74
CA TRP A 409 -16.82 -13.26 16.74
C TRP A 409 -15.44 -13.32 17.39
N HIS A 410 -14.62 -14.25 16.89
CA HIS A 410 -13.22 -14.38 17.26
C HIS A 410 -12.35 -14.58 16.00
N PRO A 411 -11.09 -14.13 16.03
CA PRO A 411 -10.10 -14.45 15.00
C PRO A 411 -9.97 -15.96 14.77
N VAL A 412 -9.56 -16.36 13.55
CA VAL A 412 -9.22 -17.76 13.22
C VAL A 412 -7.72 -18.03 13.27
N CYS A 413 -6.93 -16.96 13.22
CA CYS A 413 -5.49 -16.92 13.35
C CYS A 413 -5.07 -15.51 13.81
N GLU A 414 -3.79 -15.31 14.11
CA GLU A 414 -3.28 -14.03 14.62
C GLU A 414 -3.50 -12.88 13.64
N ASP A 415 -3.40 -13.15 12.34
CA ASP A 415 -3.56 -12.15 11.29
C ASP A 415 -5.03 -11.84 10.93
N HIS A 416 -6.01 -12.39 11.66
CA HIS A 416 -7.43 -12.13 11.42
C HIS A 416 -7.96 -11.08 12.40
N ILE A 417 -8.27 -9.88 11.91
CA ILE A 417 -8.75 -8.76 12.75
C ILE A 417 -10.14 -8.24 12.37
N ALA A 418 -10.71 -8.64 11.23
CA ALA A 418 -12.07 -8.31 10.87
C ALA A 418 -12.76 -9.42 10.04
N PRO A 419 -14.06 -9.69 10.27
CA PRO A 419 -14.84 -10.71 9.53
C PRO A 419 -15.18 -10.24 8.11
N ILE A 420 -14.18 -10.11 7.24
CA ILE A 420 -14.37 -9.56 5.89
C ILE A 420 -15.22 -10.49 5.01
N SER A 421 -15.28 -11.79 5.27
CA SER A 421 -16.14 -12.77 4.62
C SER A 421 -17.62 -12.40 4.63
N LEU A 422 -18.07 -11.53 5.54
CA LEU A 422 -19.43 -11.00 5.53
C LEU A 422 -19.79 -10.35 4.18
N PHE A 423 -18.82 -9.77 3.46
CA PHE A 423 -19.06 -9.18 2.13
C PHE A 423 -19.25 -10.24 1.02
N ALA A 424 -18.95 -11.51 1.28
CA ALA A 424 -19.20 -12.60 0.33
C ALA A 424 -20.70 -12.89 0.19
N ASP A 425 -21.50 -12.58 1.21
CA ASP A 425 -22.95 -12.69 1.16
C ASP A 425 -23.59 -11.42 0.55
N PRO A 426 -24.42 -11.54 -0.49
CA PRO A 426 -25.02 -10.39 -1.18
C PRO A 426 -25.92 -9.50 -0.31
N VAL A 427 -26.55 -10.07 0.72
CA VAL A 427 -27.46 -9.37 1.63
C VAL A 427 -26.64 -8.63 2.68
N LEU A 428 -25.68 -9.30 3.30
CA LEU A 428 -24.77 -8.68 4.28
C LEU A 428 -23.89 -7.60 3.63
N ALA A 429 -23.44 -7.80 2.39
CA ALA A 429 -22.69 -6.79 1.65
C ALA A 429 -23.49 -5.49 1.43
N GLN A 430 -24.82 -5.56 1.31
CA GLN A 430 -25.70 -4.38 1.26
C GLN A 430 -25.95 -3.79 2.66
N LEU A 431 -25.92 -4.61 3.70
CA LEU A 431 -26.08 -4.20 5.09
C LEU A 431 -24.85 -3.43 5.61
N ILE A 432 -23.64 -3.77 5.17
CA ILE A 432 -22.40 -3.18 5.70
C ILE A 432 -21.97 -1.98 4.84
N THR A 433 -22.39 -0.78 5.26
CA THR A 433 -21.88 0.50 4.74
C THR A 433 -20.52 0.85 5.35
N SER A 434 -19.81 1.85 4.81
CA SER A 434 -18.55 2.35 5.38
C SER A 434 -18.68 2.72 6.88
N ASP A 435 -19.74 3.45 7.26
CA ASP A 435 -19.99 3.81 8.65
C ASP A 435 -20.26 2.60 9.54
N ARG A 436 -21.01 1.62 9.03
CA ARG A 436 -21.28 0.38 9.75
C ARG A 436 -20.02 -0.47 9.86
N GLY A 437 -19.20 -0.55 8.83
CA GLY A 437 -17.89 -1.20 8.86
C GLY A 437 -16.92 -0.54 9.85
N ARG A 438 -16.90 0.79 9.95
CA ARG A 438 -16.22 1.50 11.05
C ARG A 438 -16.82 1.09 12.40
N GLY A 439 -18.13 0.97 12.52
CA GLY A 439 -18.81 0.45 13.71
C GLY A 439 -18.45 -1.01 14.05
N ILE A 440 -18.21 -1.85 13.02
CA ILE A 440 -17.69 -3.21 13.16
C ILE A 440 -16.30 -3.13 13.79
N LEU A 441 -15.38 -2.39 13.19
CA LEU A 441 -13.99 -2.25 13.66
C LEU A 441 -13.92 -1.65 15.07
N ALA A 442 -14.75 -0.65 15.37
CA ALA A 442 -14.78 0.02 16.67
C ALA A 442 -15.46 -0.78 17.79
N THR A 443 -15.95 -2.00 17.50
CA THR A 443 -16.53 -2.87 18.51
C THR A 443 -15.44 -3.76 19.10
N PRO A 444 -15.07 -3.60 20.40
CA PRO A 444 -14.03 -4.41 21.02
C PRO A 444 -14.38 -5.89 20.92
N ARG A 445 -13.40 -6.69 20.53
CA ARG A 445 -13.54 -8.14 20.43
C ARG A 445 -13.24 -8.75 21.79
N GLY A 446 -14.01 -9.77 22.18
CA GLY A 446 -13.63 -10.57 23.33
C GLY A 446 -12.24 -11.16 23.06
N THR A 447 -11.32 -11.04 24.01
CA THR A 447 -10.15 -11.92 23.99
C THR A 447 -10.70 -13.33 24.04
N GLY A 448 -10.68 -14.03 22.90
CA GLY A 448 -11.14 -15.40 22.80
C GLY A 448 -10.48 -16.25 23.91
N PRO A 449 -11.11 -17.36 24.32
CA PRO A 449 -10.52 -18.22 25.33
C PRO A 449 -9.19 -18.78 24.82
N GLY A 450 -8.06 -18.26 25.32
CA GLY A 450 -6.73 -18.83 25.16
C GLY A 450 -5.88 -18.21 24.05
N VAL A 451 -5.21 -17.11 24.36
CA VAL A 451 -3.80 -16.89 24.01
C VAL A 451 -3.12 -16.52 25.34
N PRO A 452 -2.04 -17.22 25.75
CA PRO A 452 -1.38 -16.97 27.03
C PRO A 452 -0.83 -15.54 27.16
#